data_AF-A0A7C3H177-F1
#
_entry.id   AF-A0A7C3H177-F1
#
_cell.length_a   1.000
_cell.length_b   1.000
_cell.length_c   1.000
_cell.angle_alpha   90.00
_cell.angle_beta   90.00
_cell.angle_gamma   90.00
#
_symmetry.space_group_name_H-M   'P 1'
#
loop_
_entity.id
_entity.type
_entity.pdbx_description
1 polymer ?
#
loop_
_entity_poly.entity_id
_entity_poly.type
_entity_poly.pdbx_seq_one_letter_code
_entity_poly.pdbx_strand_id
1 'polypeptide(L)'
;MKLHDLRPNPGSTKKRKRVGRGIAAGQGKTAGRGTKGQGARSGGGKGVYFEGGQLPLARRLPYKRGFTNTRKIYYKVVNVGDLAELEAGTEINPEVLMGLGYLKKVT
;
A
#
# COMPACT_ATOMS: atom_id res chain seq x y z
N MET A 1 -11.08 33.41 3.62
CA MET A 1 -11.51 33.03 2.26
C MET A 1 -13.03 33.07 2.21
N LYS A 2 -13.62 33.71 1.19
CA LYS A 2 -15.06 33.61 0.94
C LYS A 2 -15.33 32.35 0.12
N LEU A 3 -16.56 31.85 0.15
CA LEU A 3 -16.94 30.60 -0.55
C LEU A 3 -16.64 30.63 -2.06
N HIS A 4 -16.61 31.79 -2.70
CA HIS A 4 -16.30 31.96 -4.13
C HIS A 4 -14.80 32.01 -4.46
N ASP A 5 -13.93 32.18 -3.48
CA ASP A 5 -12.48 32.33 -3.68
C ASP A 5 -11.70 31.06 -3.36
N LEU A 6 -12.40 29.93 -3.16
CA LEU A 6 -11.77 28.67 -2.80
C LEU A 6 -10.85 28.18 -3.93
N ARG A 7 -9.56 28.10 -3.63
CA ARG A 7 -8.56 27.51 -4.52
C ARG A 7 -7.91 26.33 -3.83
N PRO A 8 -7.76 25.18 -4.49
CA PRO A 8 -7.05 24.04 -3.92
C PRO A 8 -5.56 24.38 -3.77
N ASN A 9 -4.91 23.78 -2.77
CA ASN A 9 -3.45 23.87 -2.64
C ASN A 9 -2.78 23.35 -3.92
N PRO A 10 -1.66 23.96 -4.35
CA PRO A 10 -0.96 23.55 -5.56
C PRO A 10 -0.58 22.06 -5.46
N GLY A 11 -0.95 21.28 -6.46
CA GLY A 11 -0.68 19.83 -6.52
C GLY A 11 -1.68 18.93 -5.78
N SER A 12 -2.62 19.49 -5.02
CA SER A 12 -3.66 18.72 -4.32
C SER A 12 -4.59 17.96 -5.28
N THR A 13 -4.84 18.52 -6.47
CA THR A 13 -5.70 17.89 -7.48
C THR A 13 -5.00 17.78 -8.83
N LYS A 14 -5.28 16.69 -9.55
CA LYS A 14 -4.78 16.45 -10.92
C LYS A 14 -5.95 16.12 -11.84
N LYS A 15 -5.91 16.61 -13.09
CA LYS A 15 -6.94 16.31 -14.08
C LYS A 15 -6.91 14.82 -14.43
N ARG A 16 -8.06 14.13 -14.36
CA ARG A 16 -8.19 12.72 -14.77
C ARG A 16 -7.98 12.57 -16.28
N LYS A 17 -7.22 11.54 -16.68
CA LYS A 17 -7.10 11.14 -18.09
C LYS A 17 -8.40 10.53 -18.59
N ARG A 18 -9.03 11.16 -19.60
CA ARG A 18 -10.25 10.67 -20.26
C ARG A 18 -9.86 9.85 -21.50
N VAL A 19 -9.94 8.52 -21.40
CA VAL A 19 -9.63 7.61 -22.51
C VAL A 19 -10.80 7.49 -23.50
N GLY A 20 -10.53 7.18 -24.76
CA GLY A 20 -11.58 7.02 -25.80
C GLY A 20 -12.27 8.32 -26.21
N ARG A 21 -11.58 9.47 -26.09
CA ARG A 21 -12.09 10.81 -26.45
C ARG A 21 -11.12 11.51 -27.39
N GLY A 22 -11.26 11.28 -28.69
CA GLY A 22 -10.47 11.91 -29.74
C GLY A 22 -9.03 11.37 -29.87
N ILE A 23 -8.47 11.44 -31.08
CA ILE A 23 -7.15 10.90 -31.39
C ILE A 23 -6.03 11.77 -30.80
N ALA A 24 -6.20 13.09 -30.79
CA ALA A 24 -5.22 14.05 -30.25
C ALA A 24 -4.91 13.83 -28.75
N ALA A 25 -5.82 13.24 -27.99
CA ALA A 25 -5.58 12.87 -26.58
C ALA A 25 -4.69 11.61 -26.41
N GLY A 26 -4.20 11.02 -27.51
CA GLY A 26 -3.27 9.88 -27.54
C GLY A 26 -3.89 8.52 -27.20
N GLN A 27 -5.14 8.48 -26.72
CA GLN A 27 -5.84 7.26 -26.29
C GLN A 27 -7.24 7.15 -26.94
N GLY A 28 -7.41 7.73 -28.13
CA GLY A 28 -8.70 7.82 -28.82
C GLY A 28 -9.20 6.50 -29.38
N LYS A 29 -8.41 5.84 -30.23
CA LYS A 29 -8.85 4.68 -31.02
C LYS A 29 -8.94 3.39 -30.20
N THR A 30 -7.93 3.11 -29.38
CA THR A 30 -7.81 1.82 -28.65
C THR A 30 -7.88 1.98 -27.13
N ALA A 31 -8.04 3.21 -26.63
CA ALA A 31 -7.96 3.52 -25.19
C ALA A 31 -6.69 2.97 -24.51
N GLY A 32 -5.63 2.71 -25.27
CA GLY A 32 -4.34 2.21 -24.77
C GLY A 32 -4.22 0.69 -24.73
N ARG A 33 -5.24 -0.02 -25.20
CA ARG A 33 -5.32 -1.49 -25.11
C ARG A 33 -4.83 -2.23 -26.36
N GLY A 34 -4.42 -1.51 -27.40
CA GLY A 34 -4.06 -2.10 -28.70
C GLY A 34 -5.28 -2.56 -29.53
N THR A 35 -5.05 -3.27 -30.63
CA THR A 35 -6.10 -3.62 -31.62
C THR A 35 -6.53 -5.09 -31.57
N LYS A 36 -5.56 -6.02 -31.56
CA LYS A 36 -5.79 -7.47 -31.59
C LYS A 36 -5.07 -8.09 -30.39
N GLY A 37 -5.79 -8.86 -29.58
CA GLY A 37 -5.25 -9.53 -28.39
C GLY A 37 -6.33 -9.74 -27.33
N GLN A 38 -6.16 -10.76 -26.47
CA GLN A 38 -7.10 -11.07 -25.40
C GLN A 38 -7.33 -9.87 -24.46
N GLY A 39 -6.26 -9.14 -24.10
CA GLY A 39 -6.34 -7.95 -23.25
C GLY A 39 -6.95 -6.70 -23.92
N ALA A 40 -7.17 -6.74 -25.24
CA ALA A 40 -7.83 -5.67 -25.99
C ALA A 40 -9.36 -5.84 -26.05
N ARG A 41 -9.88 -7.01 -25.68
CA ARG A 41 -11.31 -7.34 -25.73
C ARG A 41 -12.00 -7.01 -24.41
N SER A 42 -13.33 -6.98 -24.43
CA SER A 42 -14.15 -6.91 -23.22
C SER A 42 -14.11 -8.25 -22.49
N GLY A 43 -14.06 -8.20 -21.15
CA GLY A 43 -13.83 -9.38 -20.32
C GLY A 43 -12.42 -9.37 -19.73
N GLY A 44 -12.31 -9.90 -18.50
CA GLY A 44 -11.06 -9.90 -17.75
C GLY A 44 -9.92 -10.60 -18.50
N GLY A 45 -8.69 -10.18 -18.21
CA GLY A 45 -7.49 -10.86 -18.66
C GLY A 45 -7.26 -12.17 -17.90
N LYS A 46 -6.10 -12.76 -18.15
CA LYS A 46 -5.59 -13.87 -17.35
C LYS A 46 -5.38 -13.40 -15.90
N GLY A 47 -5.60 -14.30 -14.92
CA GLY A 47 -5.40 -13.98 -13.51
C GLY A 47 -3.95 -13.59 -13.18
N VAL A 48 -3.73 -12.90 -12.06
CA VAL A 48 -2.43 -12.30 -11.69
C VAL A 48 -1.28 -13.33 -11.68
N TYR A 49 -1.54 -14.57 -11.27
CA TYR A 49 -0.53 -15.65 -11.19
C TYR A 49 -0.59 -16.65 -12.35
N PHE A 50 -1.23 -16.29 -13.47
CA PHE A 50 -1.40 -17.20 -14.59
C PHE A 50 -0.14 -17.27 -15.46
N GLU A 51 0.50 -18.44 -15.51
CA GLU A 51 1.73 -18.70 -16.28
C GLU A 51 1.44 -19.44 -17.61
N GLY A 52 0.21 -19.39 -18.14
CA GLY A 52 -0.15 -20.13 -19.35
C GLY A 52 -0.72 -21.50 -19.05
N GLY A 53 -0.23 -22.53 -19.74
CA GLY A 53 -0.59 -23.94 -19.48
C GLY A 53 0.17 -24.56 -18.30
N GLN A 54 0.98 -23.77 -17.60
CA GLN A 54 1.86 -24.21 -16.54
C GLN A 54 1.21 -24.02 -15.16
N LEU A 55 1.60 -24.85 -14.19
CA LEU A 55 1.23 -24.63 -12.80
C LEU A 55 1.85 -23.31 -12.29
N PRO A 56 1.08 -22.42 -11.64
CA PRO A 56 1.64 -21.19 -11.06
C PRO A 56 2.77 -21.49 -10.08
N LEU A 57 3.79 -20.63 -10.03
CA LEU A 57 4.96 -20.77 -9.16
C LEU A 57 4.58 -21.08 -7.69
N ALA A 58 3.54 -20.43 -7.17
CA ALA A 58 3.06 -20.65 -5.80
C ALA A 58 2.65 -22.11 -5.52
N ARG A 59 2.24 -22.87 -6.55
CA ARG A 59 1.90 -24.30 -6.43
C ARG A 59 3.08 -25.23 -6.64
N ARG A 60 4.15 -24.76 -7.27
CA ARG A 60 5.38 -25.54 -7.48
C ARG A 60 6.28 -25.52 -6.27
N LEU A 61 6.24 -24.42 -5.50
CA LEU A 61 6.98 -24.31 -4.27
C LEU A 61 6.45 -25.32 -3.24
N PRO A 62 7.32 -25.85 -2.37
CA PRO A 62 6.91 -26.71 -1.27
C PRO A 62 5.82 -26.04 -0.43
N TYR A 63 4.67 -26.70 -0.31
CA TYR A 63 3.50 -26.14 0.37
C TYR A 63 3.73 -25.98 1.89
N LYS A 64 4.56 -26.83 2.47
CA LYS A 64 4.89 -26.80 3.90
C LYS A 64 6.11 -25.91 4.14
N ARG A 65 5.88 -24.64 4.45
CA ARG A 65 6.94 -23.73 4.94
C ARG A 65 7.38 -24.11 6.36
N GLY A 66 6.42 -24.11 7.29
CA GLY A 66 6.63 -24.35 8.72
C GLY A 66 5.29 -24.23 9.47
N PHE A 67 5.32 -24.30 10.80
CA PHE A 67 4.14 -24.10 11.65
C PHE A 67 4.11 -22.69 12.24
N THR A 68 2.91 -22.15 12.46
CA THR A 68 2.71 -20.88 13.19
C THR A 68 2.59 -21.18 14.68
N ASN A 69 3.45 -20.58 15.52
CA ASN A 69 3.33 -20.71 16.98
C ASN A 69 2.23 -19.78 17.53
N THR A 70 1.12 -20.36 18.00
CA THR A 70 -0.01 -19.63 18.60
C THR A 70 0.33 -18.91 19.90
N ARG A 71 1.35 -19.38 20.64
CA ARG A 71 1.79 -18.79 21.92
C ARG A 71 3.00 -17.88 21.78
N LYS A 72 3.31 -17.40 20.57
CA LYS A 72 4.43 -16.49 20.36
C LYS A 72 4.12 -15.15 21.04
N ILE A 73 4.90 -14.81 22.06
CA ILE A 73 4.83 -13.50 22.74
C ILE A 73 5.55 -12.48 21.86
N TYR A 74 4.84 -11.41 21.51
CA TYR A 74 5.40 -10.28 20.76
C TYR A 74 5.58 -9.10 21.73
N TYR A 75 6.82 -8.63 21.84
CA TYR A 75 7.15 -7.43 22.61
C TYR A 75 7.09 -6.20 21.70
N LYS A 76 6.75 -5.04 22.26
CA LYS A 76 6.97 -3.76 21.62
C LYS A 76 8.42 -3.34 21.84
N VAL A 77 9.16 -3.25 20.74
CA VAL A 77 10.55 -2.80 20.76
C VAL A 77 10.56 -1.28 20.83
N VAL A 78 11.40 -0.73 21.71
CA VAL A 78 11.69 0.70 21.84
C VAL A 78 13.18 0.87 21.50
N ASN A 79 13.52 1.91 20.73
CA ASN A 79 14.90 2.16 20.38
C ASN A 79 15.62 2.83 21.56
N VAL A 80 16.89 2.47 21.79
CA VAL A 80 17.72 3.09 22.84
C VAL A 80 17.98 4.56 22.54
N GLY A 81 18.02 4.95 21.26
CA GLY A 81 18.14 6.36 20.86
C GLY A 81 16.98 7.22 21.37
N ASP A 82 15.76 6.71 21.28
CA ASP A 82 14.54 7.40 21.75
C ASP A 82 14.56 7.60 23.28
N LEU A 83 15.24 6.71 24.02
CA LEU A 83 15.42 6.82 25.47
C LEU A 83 16.48 7.85 25.86
N ALA A 84 17.44 8.15 24.97
CA ALA A 84 18.50 9.13 25.24
C ALA A 84 17.98 10.58 25.17
N GLU A 85 16.83 10.80 24.53
CA GLU A 85 16.16 12.11 24.49
C GLU A 85 15.37 12.41 25.78
N LEU A 86 15.22 11.42 26.68
CA LEU A 86 14.55 11.58 27.97
C LEU A 86 15.48 12.23 28.99
N GLU A 87 14.90 12.99 29.93
CA GLU A 87 15.66 13.59 31.02
C GLU A 87 16.34 12.51 31.88
N ALA A 88 17.60 12.76 32.26
CA ALA A 88 18.38 11.84 33.07
C ALA A 88 17.71 11.64 34.45
N GLY A 89 17.37 10.39 34.77
CA GLY A 89 16.67 10.04 36.02
C GLY A 89 15.17 9.78 35.85
N THR A 90 14.62 9.89 34.63
CA THR A 90 13.22 9.51 34.37
C THR A 90 13.01 8.01 34.57
N GLU A 91 12.00 7.62 35.35
CA GLU A 91 11.63 6.21 35.51
C GLU A 91 11.03 5.65 34.22
N ILE A 92 11.66 4.60 33.68
CA ILE A 92 11.22 3.95 32.44
C ILE A 92 10.13 2.92 32.75
N ASN A 93 8.89 3.38 32.80
CA ASN A 93 7.71 2.54 32.98
C ASN A 93 6.83 2.49 31.72
N PRO A 94 6.08 1.39 31.46
CA PRO A 94 5.20 1.30 30.30
C PRO A 94 4.16 2.43 30.21
N GLU A 95 3.68 2.91 31.36
CA GLU A 95 2.72 4.02 31.44
C GLU A 95 3.34 5.35 31.02
N VAL A 96 4.57 5.62 31.49
CA VAL A 96 5.33 6.83 31.15
C VAL A 96 5.66 6.85 29.65
N LEU A 97 6.14 5.73 29.11
CA LEU A 97 6.42 5.59 27.69
C LEU A 97 5.16 5.71 26.82
N MET A 98 3.99 5.34 27.33
CA MET A 98 2.72 5.54 26.63
C MET A 98 2.27 7.00 26.66
N GLY A 99 2.42 7.69 27.80
CA GLY A 99 2.11 9.12 27.95
C GLY A 99 2.98 10.01 27.07
N LEU A 100 4.24 9.63 26.88
CA LEU A 100 5.19 10.31 26.00
C LEU A 100 5.04 9.94 24.52
N GLY A 101 4.19 8.95 24.19
CA GLY A 101 3.90 8.54 22.81
C GLY A 101 4.90 7.55 22.19
N TYR A 102 5.90 7.09 22.94
CA TYR A 102 6.86 6.06 22.52
C TYR A 102 6.22 4.66 22.44
N LEU A 103 5.18 4.41 23.23
CA LEU A 103 4.36 3.20 23.16
C LEU A 103 2.91 3.54 22.77
N LYS A 104 2.36 2.80 21.81
CA LYS A 104 0.93 2.83 21.50
C LYS A 104 0.26 1.56 22.01
N LYS A 105 -0.92 1.70 22.61
CA LYS A 105 -1.75 0.58 23.05
C LYS A 105 -1.99 -0.35 21.85
N VAL A 106 -1.66 -1.63 22.04
CA VAL A 106 -1.93 -2.66 21.03
C VAL A 106 -3.45 -2.80 20.94
N THR A 107 -4.01 -2.49 19.78
CA THR A 107 -5.41 -2.79 19.44
C THR A 107 -5.54 -4.27 19.14
#